data_AF-K2BVJ1-F1
#
_entry.id   AF-K2BVJ1-F1
#
_cell.length_a   1.000
_cell.length_b   1.000
_cell.length_c   1.000
_cell.angle_alpha   90.00
_cell.angle_beta   90.00
_cell.angle_gamma   90.00
#
_symmetry.space_group_name_H-M   'P 1'
#
loop_
_entity.id
_entity.type
_entity.pdbx_description
1 polymer ?
#
loop_
_entity_poly.entity_id
_entity_poly.type
_entity_poly.pdbx_seq_one_letter_code
_entity_poly.pdbx_strand_id
1 'polypeptide(L)'
;MWVAAVSLIIAFVVFYFIVRVFKNIAGIPAAIKRRKKLVCAQEYQHDIMHGVVELAKGELKNFKKSEKYFLNAAEIADKSKSVDKNNRYANYLLAAKAAHWSRDYHSRDRYLKTALTINPEARFDIELSQAQFYLDSDQVDDALIILKRLYQQEPKNYLLLKSLKLIYIKTHDVQSLKVLLPQLKKQDLLTEQEIAGLNIRV
;
A
#
# COMPACT_ATOMS: atom_id res chain seq x y z
N MET A 1 39.87 49.08 -43.05
CA MET A 1 39.49 49.66 -41.75
C MET A 1 38.00 49.44 -41.41
N TRP A 2 37.04 49.88 -42.24
CA TRP A 2 35.60 49.76 -41.93
C TRP A 2 35.06 48.32 -41.84
N VAL A 3 35.56 47.39 -42.68
CA VAL A 3 35.11 45.98 -42.69
C VAL A 3 35.40 45.26 -41.36
N ALA A 4 36.53 45.56 -40.72
CA ALA A 4 36.91 44.96 -39.43
C ALA A 4 36.02 45.47 -38.27
N ALA A 5 35.54 46.71 -38.35
CA ALA A 5 34.60 47.25 -37.37
C ALA A 5 33.22 46.59 -37.51
N VAL A 6 32.76 46.40 -38.74
CA VAL A 6 31.48 45.74 -39.03
C VAL A 6 31.51 44.27 -38.58
N SER A 7 32.59 43.53 -38.85
CA SER A 7 32.71 42.13 -38.42
C SER A 7 32.69 41.97 -36.89
N LEU A 8 33.32 42.89 -36.17
CA LEU A 8 33.37 42.86 -34.70
C LEU A 8 32.00 43.14 -34.07
N ILE A 9 31.21 44.05 -34.64
CA ILE A 9 29.83 44.31 -34.22
C ILE A 9 28.95 43.08 -34.46
N ILE A 10 29.06 42.45 -35.64
CA ILE A 10 28.31 41.23 -35.95
C ILE A 10 28.67 40.12 -34.97
N ALA A 11 29.96 39.91 -34.69
CA ALA A 11 30.42 38.91 -33.73
C ALA A 11 29.85 39.17 -32.32
N PHE A 12 29.82 40.42 -31.87
CA PHE A 12 29.25 40.79 -30.58
C PHE A 12 27.73 40.54 -30.52
N VAL A 13 26.99 40.88 -31.58
CA VAL A 13 25.55 40.62 -31.68
C VAL A 13 25.27 39.12 -31.67
N VAL A 14 26.02 38.33 -32.45
CA VAL A 14 25.90 36.86 -32.48
C VAL A 14 26.19 36.27 -31.10
N PHE A 15 27.27 36.69 -30.44
CA PHE A 15 27.61 36.25 -29.09
C PHE A 15 26.52 36.57 -28.07
N TYR A 16 25.97 37.80 -28.12
CA TYR A 16 24.84 38.19 -27.28
C TYR A 16 23.60 37.31 -27.50
N PHE A 17 23.26 37.01 -28.75
CA PHE A 17 22.14 36.11 -29.08
C PHE A 17 22.37 34.69 -28.58
N ILE A 18 23.59 34.15 -28.71
CA ILE A 18 23.96 32.83 -28.19
C ILE A 18 23.75 32.79 -26.68
N VAL A 19 24.32 33.73 -25.92
CA VAL A 19 24.16 33.79 -24.45
C VAL A 19 22.68 33.90 -24.05
N ARG A 20 21.89 34.68 -24.79
CA ARG A 20 20.45 34.84 -24.53
C ARG A 20 19.68 33.54 -24.76
N VAL A 21 19.95 32.82 -25.84
CA VAL A 21 19.30 31.54 -26.15
C VAL A 21 19.69 30.46 -25.14
N PHE A 22 20.97 30.37 -24.77
CA PHE A 22 21.44 29.43 -23.73
C PHE A 22 20.78 29.67 -22.38
N LYS A 23 20.65 30.93 -21.94
CA LYS A 23 19.95 31.28 -20.69
C LYS A 23 18.47 30.92 -20.73
N ASN A 24 17.80 31.07 -21.87
CA ASN A 24 16.38 30.75 -22.01
C ASN A 24 16.13 29.22 -22.02
N ILE A 25 17.06 28.45 -22.60
CA ILE A 25 16.97 26.99 -22.66
C ILE A 25 17.27 26.35 -21.29
N ALA A 26 18.12 26.97 -20.48
CA ALA A 26 18.48 26.47 -19.15
C ALA A 26 17.28 26.28 -18.18
N GLY A 27 16.17 26.99 -18.38
CA GLY A 27 14.94 26.85 -17.57
C GLY A 27 13.95 25.77 -18.03
N ILE A 28 14.08 25.29 -19.27
CA ILE A 28 13.15 24.31 -19.88
C ILE A 28 13.17 22.94 -19.15
N PRO A 29 14.34 22.39 -18.74
CA PRO A 29 14.37 21.11 -18.02
C PRO A 29 13.57 21.12 -16.71
N ALA A 30 13.58 22.24 -15.98
CA ALA A 30 12.85 22.38 -14.72
C ALA A 30 11.33 22.42 -14.96
N ALA A 31 10.87 23.16 -15.97
CA ALA A 31 9.46 23.21 -16.36
C ALA A 31 8.93 21.84 -16.83
N ILE A 32 9.72 21.09 -17.61
CA ILE A 32 9.39 19.73 -18.05
C ILE A 32 9.32 18.77 -16.85
N LYS A 33 10.29 18.80 -15.94
CA LYS A 33 10.27 17.97 -14.72
C LYS A 33 9.03 18.26 -13.87
N ARG A 34 8.65 19.53 -13.69
CA ARG A 34 7.46 19.93 -12.95
C ARG A 34 6.18 19.39 -13.59
N ARG A 35 6.04 19.53 -14.92
CA ARG A 35 4.90 18.96 -15.65
C ARG A 35 4.83 17.44 -15.54
N LYS A 36 5.95 16.74 -15.73
CA LYS A 36 5.99 15.27 -15.58
C LYS A 36 5.57 14.82 -14.19
N LYS A 37 5.99 15.52 -13.13
CA LYS A 37 5.57 15.22 -11.75
C LYS A 37 4.06 15.40 -11.56
N LEU A 38 3.48 16.46 -12.13
CA LEU A 38 2.04 16.71 -12.06
C LEU A 38 1.23 15.65 -12.82
N VAL A 39 1.63 15.32 -14.04
CA VAL A 39 0.95 14.28 -14.83
C VAL A 39 1.03 12.93 -14.12
N CYS A 40 2.21 12.55 -13.64
CA CYS A 40 2.41 11.32 -12.87
C CYS A 40 1.53 11.28 -11.60
N ALA A 41 1.36 12.40 -10.90
CA ALA A 41 0.47 12.47 -9.74
C ALA A 41 -1.01 12.34 -10.13
N GLN A 42 -1.42 12.91 -11.25
CA GLN A 42 -2.79 12.79 -11.78
C GLN A 42 -3.11 11.36 -12.23
N GLU A 43 -2.20 10.74 -12.99
CA GLU A 43 -2.32 9.35 -13.43
C GLU A 43 -2.38 8.40 -12.23
N TYR A 44 -1.50 8.61 -11.23
CA TYR A 44 -1.52 7.85 -9.99
C TYR A 44 -2.88 7.96 -9.27
N GLN A 45 -3.38 9.19 -9.10
CA GLN A 45 -4.66 9.41 -8.43
C GLN A 45 -5.82 8.76 -9.19
N HIS A 46 -5.81 8.86 -10.52
CA HIS A 46 -6.79 8.21 -11.38
C HIS A 46 -6.81 6.70 -11.15
N ASP A 47 -5.67 6.03 -11.27
CA ASP A 47 -5.57 4.58 -11.10
C ASP A 47 -5.98 4.14 -9.69
N ILE A 48 -5.55 4.84 -8.64
CA ILE A 48 -5.97 4.51 -7.27
C ILE A 48 -7.48 4.64 -7.09
N MET A 49 -8.07 5.76 -7.54
CA MET A 49 -9.51 5.99 -7.40
C MET A 49 -10.32 4.93 -8.14
N HIS A 50 -9.94 4.62 -9.38
CA HIS A 50 -10.60 3.56 -10.14
C HIS A 50 -10.40 2.20 -9.49
N GLY A 51 -9.20 1.88 -9.02
CA GLY A 51 -8.92 0.65 -8.28
C GLY A 51 -9.84 0.47 -7.08
N VAL A 52 -9.98 1.50 -6.25
CA VAL A 52 -10.84 1.48 -5.06
C VAL A 52 -12.33 1.37 -5.44
N VAL A 53 -12.78 2.13 -6.44
CA VAL A 53 -14.18 2.09 -6.90
C VAL A 53 -14.54 0.70 -7.45
N GLU A 54 -13.68 0.11 -8.29
CA GLU A 54 -13.90 -1.23 -8.83
C GLU A 54 -13.89 -2.30 -7.73
N LEU A 55 -13.05 -2.13 -6.71
CA LEU A 55 -13.02 -3.01 -5.53
C LEU A 55 -14.33 -2.90 -4.73
N ALA A 56 -14.83 -1.67 -4.53
CA ALA A 56 -16.03 -1.39 -3.73
C ALA A 56 -17.32 -1.89 -4.39
N LYS A 57 -17.37 -1.99 -5.73
CA LYS A 57 -18.53 -2.57 -6.45
C LYS A 57 -18.81 -4.02 -6.06
N GLY A 58 -17.82 -4.76 -5.56
CA GLY A 58 -18.01 -6.12 -5.06
C GLY A 58 -18.26 -7.20 -6.11
N GLU A 59 -18.16 -6.88 -7.41
CA GLU A 59 -18.34 -7.85 -8.48
C GLU A 59 -17.03 -8.59 -8.79
N LEU A 60 -17.10 -9.94 -8.91
CA LEU A 60 -15.92 -10.79 -9.17
C LEU A 60 -15.11 -10.34 -10.40
N LYS A 61 -15.79 -9.88 -11.46
CA LYS A 61 -15.14 -9.40 -12.70
C LYS A 61 -14.34 -8.11 -12.49
N ASN A 62 -14.74 -7.28 -11.54
CA ASN A 62 -14.14 -5.97 -11.30
C ASN A 62 -12.93 -6.05 -10.37
N PHE A 63 -12.79 -7.12 -9.59
CA PHE A 63 -11.60 -7.34 -8.76
C PHE A 63 -10.31 -7.48 -9.59
N LYS A 64 -10.34 -8.19 -10.73
CA LYS A 64 -9.19 -8.26 -11.64
C LYS A 64 -8.86 -6.91 -12.28
N LYS A 65 -9.86 -6.06 -12.54
CA LYS A 65 -9.64 -4.70 -13.03
C LYS A 65 -9.01 -3.83 -11.95
N SER A 66 -9.54 -3.92 -10.73
CA SER A 66 -9.04 -3.23 -9.54
C SER A 66 -7.56 -3.57 -9.29
N GLU A 67 -7.22 -4.86 -9.34
CA GLU A 67 -5.84 -5.35 -9.27
C GLU A 67 -4.93 -4.65 -10.29
N LYS A 68 -5.33 -4.61 -11.56
CA LYS A 68 -4.56 -3.94 -12.62
C LYS A 68 -4.34 -2.44 -12.33
N TYR A 69 -5.38 -1.75 -11.87
CA TYR A 69 -5.27 -0.34 -11.48
C TYR A 69 -4.26 -0.14 -10.34
N PHE A 70 -4.29 -0.97 -9.30
CA PHE A 70 -3.31 -0.88 -8.21
C PHE A 70 -1.87 -1.20 -8.67
N LEU A 71 -1.69 -2.16 -9.57
CA LEU A 71 -0.37 -2.47 -10.12
C LEU A 71 0.18 -1.32 -10.98
N ASN A 72 -0.66 -0.70 -11.82
CA ASN A 72 -0.27 0.49 -12.58
C ASN A 72 0.12 1.64 -11.64
N ALA A 73 -0.67 1.90 -10.59
CA ALA A 73 -0.35 2.92 -9.60
C ALA A 73 0.97 2.62 -8.86
N ALA A 74 1.26 1.34 -8.56
CA ALA A 74 2.54 0.93 -7.97
C ALA A 74 3.72 1.17 -8.93
N GLU A 75 3.55 0.93 -10.22
CA GLU A 75 4.56 1.18 -11.26
C GLU A 75 4.82 2.69 -11.45
N ILE A 76 3.76 3.49 -11.47
CA ILE A 76 3.85 4.96 -11.53
C ILE A 76 4.63 5.48 -10.32
N ALA A 77 4.31 4.96 -9.12
CA ALA A 77 5.00 5.32 -7.88
C ALA A 77 6.49 4.93 -7.91
N ASP A 78 6.85 3.80 -8.52
CA ASP A 78 8.25 3.38 -8.71
C ASP A 78 9.03 4.32 -9.65
N LYS A 79 8.46 4.60 -10.84
CA LYS A 79 9.09 5.47 -11.85
C LYS A 79 9.33 6.88 -11.36
N SER A 80 8.41 7.39 -10.54
CA SER A 80 8.45 8.77 -10.10
C SER A 80 9.68 9.07 -9.23
N LYS A 81 10.25 8.08 -8.52
CA LYS A 81 11.29 8.23 -7.46
C LYS A 81 11.00 9.31 -6.39
N SER A 82 9.87 9.99 -6.52
CA SER A 82 9.37 11.09 -5.69
C SER A 82 8.14 10.69 -4.89
N VAL A 83 7.57 9.53 -5.23
CA VAL A 83 6.43 8.93 -4.54
C VAL A 83 7.01 7.95 -3.53
N ASP A 84 6.65 8.18 -2.26
CA ASP A 84 7.15 7.47 -1.09
C ASP A 84 7.11 5.94 -1.27
N LYS A 85 8.13 5.22 -0.76
CA LYS A 85 8.13 3.75 -0.64
C LYS A 85 6.80 3.26 -0.05
N ASN A 86 6.19 4.10 0.80
CA ASN A 86 4.90 3.85 1.44
C ASN A 86 3.75 3.64 0.45
N ASN A 87 3.66 4.47 -0.58
CA ASN A 87 2.62 4.35 -1.60
C ASN A 87 2.81 3.09 -2.45
N ARG A 88 4.06 2.74 -2.78
CA ARG A 88 4.37 1.55 -3.56
C ARG A 88 3.94 0.27 -2.86
N TYR A 89 4.36 0.05 -1.61
CA TYR A 89 4.00 -1.17 -0.89
C TYR A 89 2.48 -1.22 -0.61
N ALA A 90 1.85 -0.07 -0.31
CA ALA A 90 0.40 0.00 -0.07
C ALA A 90 -0.39 -0.44 -1.31
N ASN A 91 0.04 -0.05 -2.51
CA ASN A 91 -0.61 -0.47 -3.75
C ASN A 91 -0.45 -1.96 -4.03
N TYR A 92 0.70 -2.55 -3.71
CA TYR A 92 0.84 -4.01 -3.77
C TYR A 92 -0.03 -4.73 -2.74
N LEU A 93 -0.24 -4.16 -1.55
CA LEU A 93 -1.16 -4.73 -0.56
C LEU A 93 -2.63 -4.66 -1.05
N LEU A 94 -3.02 -3.56 -1.69
CA LEU A 94 -4.33 -3.42 -2.33
C LEU A 94 -4.51 -4.39 -3.51
N ALA A 95 -3.48 -4.58 -4.33
CA ALA A 95 -3.46 -5.60 -5.37
C ALA A 95 -3.60 -7.02 -4.79
N ALA A 96 -2.92 -7.32 -3.68
CA ALA A 96 -3.07 -8.59 -2.97
C ALA A 96 -4.50 -8.82 -2.50
N LYS A 97 -5.14 -7.78 -1.96
CA LYS A 97 -6.56 -7.82 -1.55
C LYS A 97 -7.49 -8.09 -2.74
N ALA A 98 -7.29 -7.39 -3.86
CA ALA A 98 -8.07 -7.60 -5.08
C ALA A 98 -7.89 -9.02 -5.65
N ALA A 99 -6.66 -9.54 -5.63
CA ALA A 99 -6.35 -10.91 -6.04
C ALA A 99 -7.01 -11.96 -5.12
N HIS A 100 -6.97 -11.73 -3.80
CA HIS A 100 -7.64 -12.58 -2.82
C HIS A 100 -9.15 -12.69 -3.07
N TRP A 101 -9.83 -11.57 -3.28
CA TRP A 101 -11.27 -11.58 -3.61
C TRP A 101 -11.58 -12.17 -5.00
N SER A 102 -10.61 -12.12 -5.92
CA SER A 102 -10.67 -12.85 -7.19
C SER A 102 -10.39 -14.35 -7.06
N ARG A 103 -10.10 -14.86 -5.85
CA ARG A 103 -9.63 -16.22 -5.56
C ARG A 103 -8.31 -16.60 -6.25
N ASP A 104 -7.51 -15.60 -6.65
CA ASP A 104 -6.15 -15.80 -7.15
C ASP A 104 -5.15 -15.70 -6.01
N TYR A 105 -5.05 -16.78 -5.23
CA TYR A 105 -4.18 -16.86 -4.06
C TYR A 105 -2.69 -16.83 -4.43
N HIS A 106 -2.33 -17.30 -5.63
CA HIS A 106 -0.95 -17.26 -6.11
C HIS A 106 -0.50 -15.82 -6.36
N SER A 107 -1.31 -15.01 -7.05
CA SER A 107 -1.01 -13.60 -7.26
C SER A 107 -1.05 -12.82 -5.94
N ARG A 108 -2.00 -13.11 -5.04
CA ARG A 108 -2.05 -12.55 -3.68
C ARG A 108 -0.70 -12.71 -2.96
N ASP A 109 -0.20 -13.94 -2.86
CA ASP A 109 1.02 -14.24 -2.10
C ASP A 109 2.25 -13.62 -2.76
N ARG A 110 2.29 -13.59 -4.09
CA ARG A 110 3.33 -12.87 -4.85
C ARG A 110 3.33 -11.38 -4.50
N TYR A 111 2.18 -10.71 -4.49
CA TYR A 111 2.11 -9.28 -4.17
C TYR A 111 2.45 -8.97 -2.71
N LEU A 112 2.06 -9.82 -1.76
CA LEU A 112 2.48 -9.69 -0.36
C LEU A 112 4.00 -9.77 -0.22
N LYS A 113 4.64 -10.72 -0.92
CA LYS A 113 6.11 -10.84 -0.93
C LYS A 113 6.78 -9.61 -1.57
N THR A 114 6.20 -9.07 -2.64
CA THR A 114 6.69 -7.84 -3.27
C THR A 114 6.55 -6.65 -2.33
N ALA A 115 5.40 -6.48 -1.66
CA ALA A 115 5.18 -5.42 -0.67
C ALA A 115 6.22 -5.49 0.46
N LEU A 116 6.49 -6.69 0.98
CA LEU A 116 7.49 -6.91 2.02
C LEU A 116 8.91 -6.59 1.56
N THR A 117 9.22 -6.87 0.30
CA THR A 117 10.53 -6.54 -0.30
C THR A 117 10.71 -5.04 -0.45
N ILE A 118 9.64 -4.31 -0.78
CA ILE A 118 9.65 -2.84 -0.90
C ILE A 118 9.77 -2.17 0.45
N ASN A 119 9.04 -2.66 1.46
CA ASN A 119 9.08 -2.10 2.81
C ASN A 119 9.15 -3.20 3.89
N PRO A 120 10.36 -3.66 4.25
CA PRO A 120 10.55 -4.67 5.30
C PRO A 120 10.09 -4.21 6.68
N GLU A 121 10.05 -2.90 6.93
CA GLU A 121 9.60 -2.31 8.20
C GLU A 121 8.08 -2.51 8.40
N ALA A 122 7.29 -2.63 7.33
CA ALA A 122 5.85 -2.89 7.38
C ALA A 122 5.52 -4.40 7.52
N ARG A 123 6.50 -5.23 7.91
CA ARG A 123 6.33 -6.69 8.04
C ARG A 123 5.12 -7.06 8.90
N PHE A 124 4.99 -6.41 10.06
CA PHE A 124 3.89 -6.69 11.00
C PHE A 124 2.53 -6.51 10.32
N ASP A 125 2.30 -5.37 9.67
CA ASP A 125 1.03 -5.04 9.01
C ASP A 125 0.72 -5.95 7.81
N ILE A 126 1.74 -6.32 7.05
CA ILE A 126 1.62 -7.22 5.89
C ILE A 126 1.26 -8.64 6.35
N GLU A 127 1.94 -9.15 7.38
CA GLU A 127 1.67 -10.48 7.95
C GLU A 127 0.30 -10.51 8.64
N LEU A 128 -0.12 -9.44 9.30
CA LEU A 128 -1.45 -9.33 9.87
C LEU A 128 -2.54 -9.36 8.79
N SER A 129 -2.32 -8.65 7.68
CA SER A 129 -3.22 -8.70 6.52
C SER A 129 -3.25 -10.09 5.88
N GLN A 130 -2.09 -10.78 5.82
CA GLN A 130 -2.01 -12.16 5.34
C GLN A 130 -2.85 -13.10 6.23
N ALA A 131 -2.75 -12.98 7.56
CA ALA A 131 -3.58 -13.76 8.47
C ALA A 131 -5.07 -13.48 8.29
N GLN A 132 -5.46 -12.23 8.03
CA GLN A 132 -6.85 -11.89 7.72
C GLN A 132 -7.32 -12.55 6.42
N PHE A 133 -6.49 -12.59 5.37
CA PHE A 133 -6.84 -13.31 4.14
C PHE A 133 -7.00 -14.82 4.36
N TYR A 134 -6.21 -15.42 5.25
CA TYR A 134 -6.40 -16.82 5.63
C TYR A 134 -7.72 -17.04 6.36
N LEU A 135 -8.08 -16.14 7.29
CA LEU A 135 -9.39 -16.18 7.95
C LEU A 135 -10.56 -16.04 6.98
N ASP A 136 -10.47 -15.11 6.03
CA ASP A 136 -11.49 -14.89 5.00
C ASP A 136 -11.67 -16.12 4.09
N SER A 137 -10.61 -16.91 3.90
CA SER A 137 -10.62 -18.17 3.15
C SER A 137 -10.90 -19.41 4.00
N ASP A 138 -11.31 -19.25 5.26
CA ASP A 138 -11.55 -20.32 6.24
C ASP A 138 -10.33 -21.19 6.58
N GLN A 139 -9.12 -20.69 6.32
CA GLN A 139 -7.84 -21.33 6.66
C GLN A 139 -7.39 -20.94 8.06
N VAL A 140 -8.14 -21.40 9.07
CA VAL A 140 -7.98 -20.99 10.47
C VAL A 140 -6.61 -21.36 11.04
N ASP A 141 -6.08 -22.54 10.71
CA ASP A 141 -4.80 -23.02 11.27
C ASP A 141 -3.61 -22.15 10.80
N ASP A 142 -3.55 -21.84 9.51
CA ASP A 142 -2.51 -20.98 8.93
C ASP A 142 -2.58 -19.56 9.51
N ALA A 143 -3.80 -19.01 9.64
CA ALA A 143 -4.01 -17.72 10.28
C ALA A 143 -3.53 -17.72 11.74
N LEU A 144 -3.85 -18.77 12.50
CA LEU A 144 -3.51 -18.87 13.91
C LEU A 144 -1.99 -18.94 14.13
N ILE A 145 -1.25 -19.64 13.25
CA ILE A 145 0.22 -19.69 13.31
C ILE A 145 0.80 -18.27 13.21
N ILE A 146 0.34 -17.49 12.23
CA ILE A 146 0.82 -16.12 12.02
C ILE A 146 0.42 -15.23 13.20
N LEU A 147 -0.85 -15.26 13.61
CA LEU A 147 -1.35 -14.42 14.70
C LEU A 147 -0.66 -14.70 16.04
N LYS A 148 -0.34 -15.98 16.36
CA LYS A 148 0.42 -16.32 17.56
C LYS A 148 1.83 -15.73 17.55
N ARG A 149 2.51 -15.75 16.40
CA ARG A 149 3.82 -15.11 16.23
C ARG A 149 3.72 -13.59 16.41
N LEU A 150 2.74 -12.97 15.76
CA LEU A 150 2.53 -11.51 15.84
C LEU A 150 2.13 -11.06 17.26
N TYR A 151 1.38 -11.88 17.99
CA TYR A 151 1.01 -11.61 19.40
C TYR A 151 2.23 -11.51 20.32
N GLN A 152 3.29 -12.28 20.07
CA GLN A 152 4.54 -12.18 20.82
C GLN A 152 5.27 -10.86 20.60
N GLN A 153 5.03 -10.19 19.46
CA GLN A 153 5.66 -8.94 19.09
C GLN A 153 4.84 -7.74 19.59
N GLU A 154 3.54 -7.70 19.28
CA GLU A 154 2.64 -6.60 19.63
C GLU A 154 1.29 -7.10 20.19
N PRO A 155 1.24 -7.53 21.47
CA PRO A 155 0.05 -8.12 22.06
C PRO A 155 -1.13 -7.14 22.25
N LYS A 156 -0.90 -5.84 22.03
CA LYS A 156 -1.90 -4.78 22.18
C LYS A 156 -2.57 -4.37 20.87
N ASN A 157 -2.21 -4.97 19.73
CA ASN A 157 -2.80 -4.59 18.46
C ASN A 157 -4.28 -5.00 18.40
N TYR A 158 -5.17 -4.04 18.13
CA TYR A 158 -6.63 -4.24 18.15
C TYR A 158 -7.10 -5.29 17.12
N LEU A 159 -6.61 -5.21 15.88
CA LEU A 159 -7.02 -6.12 14.82
C LEU A 159 -6.53 -7.54 15.07
N LEU A 160 -5.33 -7.68 15.64
CA LEU A 160 -4.78 -8.95 16.07
C LEU A 160 -5.64 -9.59 17.17
N LEU A 161 -5.97 -8.85 18.23
CA LEU A 161 -6.81 -9.33 19.33
C LEU A 161 -8.21 -9.70 18.85
N LYS A 162 -8.81 -8.89 17.97
CA LYS A 162 -10.10 -9.18 17.34
C LYS A 162 -10.06 -10.48 16.54
N SER A 163 -8.96 -10.72 15.80
CA SER A 163 -8.78 -11.93 14.99
C SER A 163 -8.60 -13.17 15.87
N LEU A 164 -7.77 -13.09 16.92
CA LEU A 164 -7.61 -14.18 17.89
C LEU A 164 -8.90 -14.50 18.63
N LYS A 165 -9.67 -13.47 19.04
CA LYS A 165 -11.01 -13.65 19.62
C LYS A 165 -11.91 -14.47 18.69
N LEU A 166 -11.99 -14.06 17.42
CA LEU A 166 -12.83 -14.74 16.42
C LEU A 166 -12.43 -16.22 16.28
N ILE A 167 -11.13 -16.51 16.19
CA ILE A 167 -10.62 -17.88 16.10
C ILE A 167 -11.00 -18.68 17.34
N TYR A 168 -10.68 -18.20 18.55
CA TYR A 168 -10.90 -18.98 19.77
C TYR A 168 -12.38 -19.20 20.08
N ILE A 169 -13.26 -18.27 19.71
CA ILE A 169 -14.71 -18.50 19.77
C ILE A 169 -15.12 -19.59 18.79
N LYS A 170 -14.63 -19.54 17.54
CA LYS A 170 -14.97 -20.51 16.50
C LYS A 170 -14.46 -21.92 16.80
N THR A 171 -13.27 -22.04 17.39
CA THR A 171 -12.65 -23.33 17.73
C THR A 171 -13.05 -23.84 19.12
N HIS A 172 -13.90 -23.11 19.85
CA HIS A 172 -14.26 -23.39 21.24
C HIS A 172 -13.03 -23.52 22.18
N ASP A 173 -11.93 -22.84 21.88
CA ASP A 173 -10.73 -22.82 22.72
C ASP A 173 -10.91 -21.80 23.87
N VAL A 174 -11.68 -22.22 24.87
CA VAL A 174 -12.00 -21.41 26.05
C VAL A 174 -10.75 -21.05 26.85
N GLN A 175 -9.74 -21.91 26.89
CA GLN A 175 -8.53 -21.68 27.68
C GLN A 175 -7.71 -20.53 27.10
N SER A 176 -7.46 -20.55 25.80
CA SER A 176 -6.76 -19.44 25.13
C SER A 176 -7.55 -18.13 25.22
N LEU A 177 -8.89 -18.21 25.15
CA LEU A 177 -9.75 -17.03 25.27
C LEU A 177 -9.71 -16.42 26.68
N LYS A 178 -9.63 -17.24 27.75
CA LYS A 178 -9.45 -16.77 29.13
C LYS A 178 -8.16 -15.97 29.30
N VAL A 179 -7.06 -16.44 28.72
CA VAL A 179 -5.77 -15.74 28.77
C VAL A 179 -5.85 -14.36 28.09
N LEU A 180 -6.63 -14.26 27.01
CA LEU A 180 -6.81 -13.01 26.26
C LEU A 180 -7.81 -12.05 26.91
N LEU A 181 -8.67 -12.54 27.80
CA LEU A 181 -9.80 -11.81 28.39
C LEU A 181 -9.42 -10.43 28.96
N PRO A 182 -8.33 -10.26 29.74
CA PRO A 182 -7.99 -8.96 30.31
C PRO A 182 -7.66 -7.92 29.23
N GLN A 183 -7.08 -8.35 28.11
CA GLN A 183 -6.74 -7.47 26.99
C GLN A 183 -7.96 -7.16 26.13
N LEU A 184 -8.83 -8.16 25.91
CA LEU A 184 -10.09 -7.98 25.18
C LEU A 184 -11.02 -7.00 25.92
N LYS A 185 -11.13 -7.11 27.25
CA LYS A 185 -11.90 -6.17 28.08
C LYS A 185 -11.35 -4.74 27.97
N LYS A 186 -10.02 -4.58 28.05
CA LYS A 186 -9.37 -3.26 27.95
C LYS A 186 -9.58 -2.55 26.61
N GLN A 187 -9.95 -3.27 25.56
CA GLN A 187 -10.18 -2.73 24.22
C GLN A 187 -11.64 -2.83 23.77
N ASP A 188 -12.56 -3.08 24.70
CA ASP A 188 -14.00 -3.21 24.44
C ASP A 188 -14.33 -4.25 23.34
N LEU A 189 -13.47 -5.27 23.19
CA LEU A 189 -13.65 -6.35 22.22
C LEU A 189 -14.58 -7.46 22.74
N LEU A 190 -14.88 -7.48 24.04
CA LEU A 190 -15.84 -8.37 24.68
C LEU A 190 -16.63 -7.62 25.74
N THR A 191 -17.95 -7.72 25.65
CA THR A 191 -18.88 -7.23 26.68
C THR A 191 -19.05 -8.26 27.80
N GLU A 192 -19.45 -7.81 29.00
CA GLU A 192 -19.74 -8.72 30.12
C GLU A 192 -20.86 -9.72 29.77
N GLN A 193 -21.81 -9.33 28.91
CA GLN A 193 -22.88 -10.20 28.42
C GLN A 193 -22.34 -11.34 27.53
N GLU A 194 -21.43 -11.03 26.60
CA GLU A 194 -20.79 -12.05 25.76
C GLU A 194 -19.95 -13.01 26.61
N ILE A 195 -19.26 -12.51 27.64
CA ILE A 195 -18.44 -13.33 28.54
C ILE A 195 -19.31 -14.30 29.35
N ALA A 196 -20.45 -13.81 29.87
CA ALA A 196 -21.41 -14.64 30.57
C ALA A 196 -22.00 -15.74 29.66
N GLY A 197 -22.31 -15.42 28.40
CA GLY A 197 -22.82 -16.37 27.42
C GLY A 197 -21.82 -17.45 26.99
N LEU A 198 -20.51 -17.15 27.07
CA LEU A 198 -19.44 -18.10 26.72
C LEU A 198 -19.07 -19.06 27.88
N ASN A 199 -19.79 -19.03 29.01
CA ASN A 199 -19.49 -19.82 30.23
C ASN A 199 -18.04 -19.66 30.73
N ILE A 200 -17.41 -18.53 30.41
CA ILE A 200 -16.05 -18.22 30.82
C ILE A 200 -16.12 -17.65 32.23
N ARG A 201 -15.99 -18.53 33.24
CA ARG A 201 -15.76 -18.05 34.61
C ARG A 201 -14.43 -17.30 34.66
N VAL A 202 -14.52 -16.01 34.98
CA VAL A 202 -13.41 -15.09 35.28
C VAL A 202 -12.66 -15.57 36.51
#